data_AF-A0A0W0ZJ21-F1
#
_entry.id   AF-A0A0W0ZJ21-F1
#
_cell.length_a   1.000
_cell.length_b   1.000
_cell.length_c   1.000
_cell.angle_alpha   90.00
_cell.angle_beta   90.00
_cell.angle_gamma   90.00
#
_symmetry.space_group_name_H-M   'P 1'
#
loop_
_entity.id
_entity.type
_entity.pdbx_description
1 polymer ?
#
loop_
_entity_poly.entity_id
_entity_poly.type
_entity_poly.pdbx_seq_one_letter_code
_entity_poly.pdbx_strand_id
1 'polypeptide(L)'
;MKEKFEELSKRLTGLGINHQSVQENDNDLMQQIAYIDYLNHAAYKEIEEQYAQFDPNADMDAQLQFFKKIIAIKSVLRELQVVHNELTKNLCQKEEIYIHNEQDISFNEKYILPALKGKQPREIVRANFYQLLDNINKNNSLGTDEAAYINSLLMQLVSRPGGIKLIVKLNYLLATKDAQLILKPSENFECSMASTGFAKINPNYNSKLLTPDQDFRTILKRETAPGAGTQKILVGVDYRYNDKIASLNLDTYASTGNGLTDAGPPFILLAHELIHGVHNLTGKARNNFGPFFQGPKYRDDPLMSLLYPPNSLYSMGPGAEEYWTIEGGNLCENLIRQEHGFFGRTGHISSEPGSRGIRDLYYLGLARSYNKSHLERYLAYINNLEEAEDHDEEDVIVERLLRFEKFKSLSYSLADLVKLSQSFSPFQLNKIEKVIAQFNVPSDESLDDAPVDKEQILEHFLVSLHPKAAQLLVVITNGNMVDNGEEIELDLLNQALPAIQKINELLKTSNLSPQLLEPFARFTEHIETKVDLHHHKHVF
;
A
#
# COMPACT_ATOMS: atom_id res chain seq x y z
N MET A 1 -10.71 -24.18 -1.27
CA MET A 1 -10.83 -22.98 -0.39
C MET A 1 -10.31 -23.28 1.01
N LYS A 2 -10.81 -24.33 1.68
CA LYS A 2 -10.26 -24.83 2.96
C LYS A 2 -8.74 -25.00 3.01
N GLU A 3 -8.17 -25.77 2.09
CA GLU A 3 -6.71 -26.01 2.03
C GLU A 3 -5.93 -24.69 1.91
N LYS A 4 -6.47 -23.72 1.16
CA LYS A 4 -5.89 -22.38 1.02
C LYS A 4 -5.97 -21.58 2.33
N PHE A 5 -7.06 -21.70 3.10
CA PHE A 5 -7.15 -21.07 4.42
C PHE A 5 -6.16 -21.68 5.41
N GLU A 6 -6.07 -23.00 5.46
CA GLU A 6 -5.14 -23.73 6.34
C GLU A 6 -3.68 -23.38 5.99
N GLU A 7 -3.36 -23.30 4.70
CA GLU A 7 -2.03 -22.90 4.22
C GLU A 7 -1.68 -21.47 4.64
N LEU A 8 -2.57 -20.50 4.39
CA LEU A 8 -2.35 -19.09 4.75
C LEU A 8 -2.23 -18.91 6.27
N SER A 9 -3.10 -19.56 7.04
CA SER A 9 -3.05 -19.58 8.50
C SER A 9 -1.74 -20.19 9.02
N LYS A 10 -1.31 -21.32 8.45
CA LYS A 10 -0.03 -21.95 8.82
C LYS A 10 1.16 -21.04 8.52
N ARG A 11 1.16 -20.34 7.37
CA ARG A 11 2.21 -19.37 7.00
C ARG A 11 2.26 -18.20 7.98
N LEU A 12 1.11 -17.61 8.35
CA LEU A 12 1.05 -16.56 9.36
C LEU A 12 1.56 -17.04 10.73
N THR A 13 1.17 -18.25 11.14
CA THR A 13 1.66 -18.85 12.39
C THR A 13 3.17 -19.04 12.36
N GLY A 14 3.71 -19.50 11.23
CA GLY A 14 5.16 -19.62 11.00
C GLY A 14 5.93 -18.29 11.07
N LEU A 15 5.24 -17.17 10.82
CA LEU A 15 5.78 -15.81 10.97
C LEU A 15 5.64 -15.25 12.40
N GLY A 16 5.17 -16.08 13.35
CA GLY A 16 4.98 -15.70 14.75
C GLY A 16 3.66 -14.95 15.02
N ILE A 17 2.74 -14.89 14.07
CA ILE A 17 1.45 -14.22 14.23
C ILE A 17 0.49 -15.15 14.95
N ASN A 18 0.26 -14.88 16.24
CA ASN A 18 -0.71 -15.62 17.04
C ASN A 18 -2.13 -15.28 16.60
N HIS A 19 -2.85 -16.29 16.12
CA HIS A 19 -4.25 -16.17 15.75
C HIS A 19 -4.99 -17.46 16.10
N GLN A 20 -6.28 -17.36 16.40
CA GLN A 20 -7.09 -18.53 16.72
C GLN A 20 -7.28 -19.39 15.47
N SER A 21 -7.00 -20.69 15.58
CA SER A 21 -7.47 -21.68 14.61
C SER A 21 -8.97 -21.85 14.79
N VAL A 22 -9.76 -21.54 13.76
CA VAL A 22 -11.21 -21.73 13.82
C VAL A 22 -11.57 -23.12 13.32
N GLN A 23 -12.44 -23.82 14.06
CA GLN A 23 -13.14 -25.00 13.57
C GLN A 23 -14.15 -24.56 12.51
N GLU A 24 -13.79 -24.68 11.23
CA GLU A 24 -14.66 -24.34 10.12
C GLU A 24 -15.85 -25.31 10.01
N ASN A 25 -17.01 -24.76 9.67
CA ASN A 25 -18.01 -25.49 8.91
C ASN A 25 -17.89 -25.00 7.45
N ASP A 26 -17.23 -25.80 6.60
CA ASP A 26 -16.72 -25.45 5.25
C ASP A 26 -17.75 -24.85 4.26
N ASN A 27 -19.04 -24.81 4.61
CA ASN A 27 -20.13 -24.36 3.75
C ASN A 27 -20.72 -22.98 4.11
N ASP A 28 -20.29 -22.35 5.22
CA ASP A 28 -20.81 -21.04 5.61
C ASP A 28 -19.91 -19.88 5.12
N LEU A 29 -20.34 -19.22 4.04
CA LEU A 29 -19.64 -18.06 3.47
C LEU A 29 -19.42 -16.93 4.50
N MET A 30 -20.33 -16.75 5.46
CA MET A 30 -20.18 -15.71 6.49
C MET A 30 -19.06 -16.06 7.48
N GLN A 31 -18.90 -17.33 7.82
CA GLN A 31 -17.79 -17.78 8.66
C GLN A 31 -16.46 -17.63 7.94
N GLN A 32 -16.42 -17.98 6.65
CA GLN A 32 -15.21 -17.86 5.83
C GLN A 32 -14.74 -16.41 5.68
N ILE A 33 -15.66 -15.47 5.38
CA ILE A 33 -15.28 -14.06 5.27
C ILE A 33 -14.89 -13.47 6.63
N ALA A 34 -15.55 -13.87 7.72
CA ALA A 34 -15.16 -13.46 9.07
C ALA A 34 -13.76 -13.95 9.44
N TYR A 35 -13.40 -15.17 9.02
CA TYR A 35 -12.08 -15.72 9.25
C TYR A 35 -11.00 -15.00 8.43
N ILE A 36 -11.25 -14.74 7.15
CA ILE A 36 -10.32 -13.94 6.32
C ILE A 36 -10.18 -12.52 6.82
N ASP A 37 -11.28 -11.90 7.26
CA ASP A 37 -11.25 -10.61 7.94
C ASP A 37 -10.30 -10.70 9.14
N TYR A 38 -10.49 -11.67 10.04
CA TYR A 38 -9.59 -11.86 11.20
C TYR A 38 -8.11 -12.05 10.83
N LEU A 39 -7.79 -12.90 9.86
CA LEU A 39 -6.41 -13.12 9.41
C LEU A 39 -5.77 -11.84 8.83
N ASN A 40 -6.51 -11.09 8.00
CA ASN A 40 -6.03 -9.81 7.47
C ASN A 40 -5.70 -8.83 8.61
N HIS A 41 -6.59 -8.72 9.60
CA HIS A 41 -6.39 -7.83 10.75
C HIS A 41 -5.16 -8.23 11.57
N ALA A 42 -4.99 -9.52 11.86
CA ALA A 42 -3.84 -10.02 12.58
C ALA A 42 -2.52 -9.72 11.85
N ALA A 43 -2.49 -9.93 10.53
CA ALA A 43 -1.32 -9.66 9.70
C ALA A 43 -0.95 -8.16 9.62
N TYR A 44 -1.93 -7.28 9.39
CA TYR A 44 -1.68 -5.83 9.40
C TYR A 44 -1.27 -5.32 10.78
N LYS A 45 -1.89 -5.83 11.85
CA LYS A 45 -1.51 -5.46 13.22
C LYS A 45 -0.07 -5.87 13.52
N GLU A 46 0.35 -7.08 13.13
CA GLU A 46 1.74 -7.51 13.29
C GLU A 46 2.71 -6.59 12.55
N ILE A 47 2.42 -6.21 11.30
CA ILE A 47 3.25 -5.27 10.54
C ILE A 47 3.42 -3.96 11.31
N GLU A 48 2.33 -3.39 11.84
CA GLU A 48 2.40 -2.16 12.60
C GLU A 48 3.11 -2.33 13.96
N GLU A 49 2.99 -3.48 14.62
CA GLU A 49 3.76 -3.80 15.83
C GLU A 49 5.26 -3.97 15.53
N GLN A 50 5.61 -4.59 14.41
CA GLN A 50 6.99 -4.72 13.93
C GLN A 50 7.61 -3.35 13.69
N TYR A 51 6.94 -2.46 12.96
CA TYR A 51 7.43 -1.08 12.79
C TYR A 51 7.65 -0.33 14.11
N ALA A 52 7.07 -0.77 15.24
CA ALA A 52 7.21 -0.08 16.53
C ALA A 52 8.59 -0.32 17.14
N GLN A 53 9.21 -1.41 16.69
CA GLN A 53 10.48 -1.94 17.15
C GLN A 53 11.61 -1.53 16.20
N PHE A 54 11.32 -0.71 15.18
CA PHE A 54 12.34 -0.22 14.26
C PHE A 54 13.39 0.58 15.02
N ASP A 55 14.66 0.22 14.82
CA ASP A 55 15.83 0.92 15.34
C ASP A 55 16.74 1.28 14.16
N PRO A 56 16.93 2.57 13.86
CA PRO A 56 17.79 3.01 12.77
C PRO A 56 19.29 2.76 13.05
N ASN A 57 19.66 2.40 14.28
CA ASN A 57 21.03 2.06 14.66
C ASN A 57 21.28 0.55 14.72
N ALA A 58 20.29 -0.26 14.34
CA ALA A 58 20.46 -1.71 14.25
C ALA A 58 21.49 -2.05 13.16
N ASP A 59 22.28 -3.11 13.39
CA ASP A 59 23.22 -3.62 12.39
C ASP A 59 22.51 -4.13 11.13
N MET A 60 23.28 -4.31 10.05
CA MET A 60 22.80 -4.76 8.75
C MET A 60 21.92 -6.02 8.84
N ASP A 61 22.35 -7.03 9.60
CA ASP A 61 21.63 -8.30 9.72
C ASP A 61 20.28 -8.15 10.43
N ALA A 62 20.25 -7.37 11.51
CA ALA A 62 19.03 -7.06 12.23
C ALA A 62 18.06 -6.26 11.35
N GLN A 63 18.54 -5.27 10.59
CA GLN A 63 17.71 -4.53 9.63
C GLN A 63 17.17 -5.46 8.53
N LEU A 64 17.99 -6.35 7.98
CA LEU A 64 17.56 -7.32 6.97
C LEU A 64 16.47 -8.26 7.51
N GLN A 65 16.66 -8.83 8.70
CA GLN A 65 15.67 -9.73 9.31
C GLN A 65 14.35 -9.01 9.59
N PHE A 66 14.42 -7.78 10.10
CA PHE A 66 13.27 -6.94 10.38
C PHE A 66 12.40 -6.75 9.12
N PHE A 67 13.01 -6.34 8.01
CA PHE A 67 12.28 -6.08 6.77
C PHE A 67 11.86 -7.36 6.04
N LYS A 68 12.67 -8.44 6.08
CA LYS A 68 12.28 -9.76 5.53
C LYS A 68 10.98 -10.26 6.15
N LYS A 69 10.80 -10.10 7.46
CA LYS A 69 9.55 -10.46 8.14
C LYS A 69 8.36 -9.67 7.59
N ILE A 70 8.49 -8.36 7.41
CA ILE A 70 7.43 -7.50 6.84
C ILE A 70 7.08 -7.94 5.41
N ILE A 71 8.09 -8.24 4.56
CA ILE A 71 7.86 -8.76 3.19
C ILE A 71 7.02 -10.03 3.24
N ALA A 72 7.41 -10.97 4.09
CA ALA A 72 6.74 -12.25 4.19
C ALA A 72 5.26 -12.10 4.63
N ILE A 73 4.98 -11.20 5.59
CA ILE A 73 3.60 -10.94 6.02
C ILE A 73 2.79 -10.28 4.88
N LYS A 74 3.37 -9.28 4.19
CA LYS A 74 2.68 -8.60 3.07
C LYS A 74 2.41 -9.54 1.88
N SER A 75 3.30 -10.50 1.63
CA SER A 75 3.08 -11.56 0.64
C SER A 75 1.84 -12.39 0.97
N VAL A 76 1.66 -12.77 2.24
CA VAL A 76 0.44 -13.47 2.68
C VAL A 76 -0.80 -12.59 2.59
N LEU A 77 -0.71 -11.29 2.94
CA LEU A 77 -1.81 -10.33 2.79
C LEU A 77 -2.33 -10.20 1.36
N ARG A 78 -1.44 -10.24 0.36
CA ARG A 78 -1.83 -10.26 -1.06
C ARG A 78 -2.73 -11.45 -1.36
N GLU A 79 -2.36 -12.64 -0.91
CA GLU A 79 -3.13 -13.86 -1.14
C GLU A 79 -4.46 -13.86 -0.37
N LEU A 80 -4.47 -13.35 0.87
CA LEU A 80 -5.68 -13.14 1.65
C LEU A 80 -6.65 -12.19 0.93
N GLN A 81 -6.15 -11.14 0.29
CA GLN A 81 -6.97 -10.21 -0.47
C GLN A 81 -7.59 -10.88 -1.71
N VAL A 82 -6.87 -11.76 -2.40
CA VAL A 82 -7.45 -12.55 -3.51
C VAL A 82 -8.60 -13.43 -3.01
N VAL A 83 -8.42 -14.09 -1.87
CA VAL A 83 -9.49 -14.91 -1.28
C VAL A 83 -10.67 -14.04 -0.83
N HIS A 84 -10.41 -12.86 -0.24
CA HIS A 84 -11.46 -11.92 0.13
C HIS A 84 -12.25 -11.41 -1.09
N ASN A 85 -11.59 -11.18 -2.23
CA ASN A 85 -12.25 -10.82 -3.48
C ASN A 85 -13.23 -11.91 -3.94
N GLU A 86 -12.81 -13.19 -3.89
CA GLU A 86 -13.64 -14.32 -4.27
C GLU A 86 -14.84 -14.50 -3.33
N LEU A 87 -14.62 -14.46 -2.02
CA LEU A 87 -15.69 -14.54 -1.01
C LEU A 87 -16.69 -13.39 -1.14
N THR A 88 -16.20 -12.17 -1.33
CA THR A 88 -17.06 -11.00 -1.52
C THR A 88 -17.90 -11.12 -2.79
N LYS A 89 -17.31 -11.62 -3.89
CA LYS A 89 -18.07 -11.90 -5.12
C LYS A 89 -19.21 -12.88 -4.86
N ASN A 90 -18.96 -13.97 -4.12
CA ASN A 90 -19.97 -14.96 -3.78
C ASN A 90 -21.08 -14.39 -2.86
N LEU A 91 -20.73 -13.53 -1.91
CA LEU A 91 -21.71 -12.84 -1.07
C LEU A 91 -22.56 -11.85 -1.88
N CYS A 92 -21.95 -11.06 -2.75
CA CYS A 92 -22.66 -10.12 -3.61
C CYS A 92 -23.65 -10.83 -4.56
N GLN A 93 -23.33 -12.02 -5.06
CA GLN A 93 -24.27 -12.84 -5.85
C GLN A 93 -25.50 -13.27 -5.06
N LYS A 94 -25.39 -13.39 -3.74
CA LYS A 94 -26.50 -13.71 -2.81
C LYS A 94 -27.16 -12.46 -2.22
N GLU A 95 -26.71 -11.28 -2.61
CA GLU A 95 -27.06 -9.99 -2.01
C GLU A 95 -26.82 -9.93 -0.48
N GLU A 96 -25.78 -10.61 0.00
CA GLU A 96 -25.42 -10.64 1.41
C GLU A 96 -24.25 -9.70 1.74
N ILE A 97 -24.25 -9.17 2.97
CA ILE A 97 -23.16 -8.36 3.52
C ILE A 97 -22.65 -8.94 4.83
N TYR A 98 -21.33 -8.88 5.01
CA TYR A 98 -20.66 -9.21 6.26
C TYR A 98 -20.59 -7.96 7.15
N ILE A 99 -21.08 -8.11 8.39
CA ILE A 99 -20.94 -7.11 9.46
C ILE A 99 -20.35 -7.85 10.65
N HIS A 100 -19.24 -7.35 11.19
CA HIS A 100 -18.54 -8.00 12.30
C HIS A 100 -19.42 -8.13 13.55
N ASN A 101 -20.08 -7.03 13.92
CA ASN A 101 -21.06 -7.00 15.00
C ASN A 101 -22.19 -6.01 14.69
N GLU A 102 -23.41 -6.54 14.52
CA GLU A 102 -24.58 -5.71 14.22
C GLU A 102 -25.04 -4.84 15.39
N GLN A 103 -24.69 -5.20 16.63
CA GLN A 103 -25.09 -4.45 17.82
C GLN A 103 -24.38 -3.09 17.90
N ASP A 104 -23.23 -2.95 17.24
CA ASP A 104 -22.44 -1.71 17.23
C ASP A 104 -22.90 -0.72 16.16
N ILE A 105 -23.91 -1.08 15.36
CA ILE A 105 -24.41 -0.22 14.30
C ILE A 105 -25.13 0.98 14.91
N SER A 106 -24.52 2.16 14.76
CA SER A 106 -25.13 3.44 15.11
C SER A 106 -25.14 4.39 13.91
N PHE A 107 -26.33 4.90 13.61
CA PHE A 107 -26.52 5.91 12.57
C PHE A 107 -26.74 7.30 13.15
N ASN A 108 -26.46 8.28 12.31
CA ASN A 108 -27.04 9.60 12.44
C ASN A 108 -28.27 9.67 11.53
N GLU A 109 -29.46 9.78 12.13
CA GLU A 109 -30.77 9.85 11.45
C GLU A 109 -30.82 10.88 10.31
N LYS A 110 -30.00 11.94 10.39
CA LYS A 110 -29.87 12.95 9.32
C LYS A 110 -29.41 12.35 7.99
N TYR A 111 -28.57 11.32 8.02
CA TYR A 111 -27.94 10.73 6.85
C TYR A 111 -28.64 9.47 6.36
N ILE A 112 -29.79 9.10 6.93
CA ILE A 112 -30.60 7.99 6.44
C ILE A 112 -31.52 8.51 5.34
N LEU A 113 -31.46 7.88 4.16
CA LEU A 113 -32.36 8.20 3.05
C LEU A 113 -33.82 8.02 3.49
N PRO A 114 -34.76 8.88 3.05
CA PRO A 114 -36.16 8.81 3.49
C PRO A 114 -36.80 7.42 3.35
N ALA A 115 -36.50 6.70 2.26
CA ALA A 115 -37.03 5.37 1.98
C ALA A 115 -36.50 4.26 2.93
N LEU A 116 -35.40 4.52 3.64
CA LEU A 116 -34.75 3.58 4.56
C LEU A 116 -35.05 3.89 6.03
N LYS A 117 -35.75 4.99 6.33
CA LYS A 117 -36.11 5.34 7.71
C LYS A 117 -37.05 4.30 8.31
N GLY A 118 -36.78 3.88 9.54
CA GLY A 118 -37.56 2.85 10.25
C GLY A 118 -37.28 1.41 9.83
N LYS A 119 -36.36 1.17 8.89
CA LYS A 119 -35.84 -0.17 8.56
C LYS A 119 -34.89 -0.67 9.65
N GLN A 120 -34.65 -1.97 9.69
CA GLN A 120 -33.68 -2.55 10.62
C GLN A 120 -32.26 -2.08 10.25
N PRO A 121 -31.35 -1.89 11.22
CA PRO A 121 -30.01 -1.39 10.94
C PRO A 121 -29.28 -2.15 9.83
N ARG A 122 -29.29 -3.49 9.86
CA ARG A 122 -28.68 -4.31 8.80
C ARG A 122 -29.27 -4.04 7.42
N GLU A 123 -30.58 -3.85 7.31
CA GLU A 123 -31.24 -3.53 6.04
C GLU A 123 -30.81 -2.16 5.51
N ILE A 124 -30.65 -1.16 6.40
CA ILE A 124 -30.16 0.17 6.04
C ILE A 124 -28.73 0.06 5.50
N VAL A 125 -27.86 -0.68 6.18
CA VAL A 125 -26.47 -0.89 5.73
C VAL A 125 -26.44 -1.60 4.38
N ARG A 126 -27.18 -2.71 4.24
CA ARG A 126 -27.26 -3.51 3.00
C ARG A 126 -27.73 -2.66 1.81
N ALA A 127 -28.81 -1.89 1.99
CA ALA A 127 -29.34 -1.05 0.92
C ALA A 127 -28.33 0.03 0.49
N ASN A 128 -27.66 0.68 1.45
CA ASN A 128 -26.63 1.67 1.12
C ASN A 128 -25.43 1.02 0.42
N PHE A 129 -24.98 -0.16 0.87
CA PHE A 129 -23.88 -0.87 0.24
C PHE A 129 -24.16 -1.16 -1.25
N TYR A 130 -25.29 -1.81 -1.57
CA TYR A 130 -25.62 -2.12 -2.96
C TYR A 130 -25.91 -0.89 -3.80
N GLN A 131 -26.56 0.14 -3.24
CA GLN A 131 -26.75 1.40 -3.94
C GLN A 131 -25.42 2.06 -4.31
N LEU A 132 -24.38 1.96 -3.47
CA LEU A 132 -23.06 2.47 -3.80
C LEU A 132 -22.42 1.66 -4.94
N LEU A 133 -22.53 0.33 -4.89
CA LEU A 133 -22.00 -0.54 -5.96
C LEU A 133 -22.68 -0.23 -7.30
N ASP A 134 -24.00 -0.08 -7.31
CA ASP A 134 -24.76 0.28 -8.52
C ASP A 134 -24.34 1.66 -9.06
N ASN A 135 -24.14 2.64 -8.18
CA ASN A 135 -23.65 3.95 -8.56
C ASN A 135 -22.24 3.89 -9.14
N ILE A 136 -21.34 3.09 -8.56
CA ILE A 136 -19.99 2.89 -9.09
C ILE A 136 -20.06 2.22 -10.46
N ASN A 137 -20.81 1.13 -10.62
CA ASN A 137 -20.97 0.42 -11.89
C ASN A 137 -21.58 1.29 -12.98
N LYS A 138 -22.54 2.17 -12.63
CA LYS A 138 -23.17 3.10 -13.58
C LYS A 138 -22.23 4.22 -14.03
N ASN A 139 -21.40 4.73 -13.11
CA ASN A 139 -20.57 5.91 -13.37
C ASN A 139 -19.17 5.56 -13.91
N ASN A 140 -18.77 4.29 -13.89
CA ASN A 140 -17.42 3.83 -14.20
C ASN A 140 -17.43 2.64 -15.17
N SER A 141 -16.36 2.50 -15.95
CA SER A 141 -16.14 1.35 -16.84
C SER A 141 -15.04 0.49 -16.23
N LEU A 142 -15.38 -0.26 -15.18
CA LEU A 142 -14.44 -1.13 -14.47
C LEU A 142 -14.40 -2.52 -15.12
N GLY A 143 -13.21 -3.09 -15.22
CA GLY A 143 -13.03 -4.51 -15.53
C GLY A 143 -13.57 -5.42 -14.42
N THR A 144 -13.68 -6.72 -14.68
CA THR A 144 -14.21 -7.68 -13.69
C THR A 144 -13.37 -7.74 -12.42
N ASP A 145 -12.04 -7.73 -12.55
CA ASP A 145 -11.12 -7.80 -11.42
C ASP A 145 -11.09 -6.48 -10.64
N GLU A 146 -11.14 -5.34 -11.34
CA GLU A 146 -11.23 -4.02 -10.73
C GLU A 146 -12.52 -3.88 -9.90
N ALA A 147 -13.66 -4.31 -10.46
CA ALA A 147 -14.93 -4.31 -9.74
C ALA A 147 -14.92 -5.26 -8.53
N ALA A 148 -14.37 -6.47 -8.68
CA ALA A 148 -14.24 -7.42 -7.57
C ALA A 148 -13.37 -6.86 -6.45
N TYR A 149 -12.27 -6.19 -6.79
CA TYR A 149 -11.38 -5.54 -5.84
C TYR A 149 -12.08 -4.40 -5.09
N ILE A 150 -12.78 -3.49 -5.80
CA ILE A 150 -13.53 -2.40 -5.15
C ILE A 150 -14.63 -2.94 -4.24
N ASN A 151 -15.42 -3.92 -4.70
CA ASN A 151 -16.45 -4.55 -3.88
C ASN A 151 -15.88 -5.12 -2.59
N SER A 152 -14.72 -5.76 -2.69
CA SER A 152 -13.97 -6.35 -1.59
C SER A 152 -13.48 -5.30 -0.59
N LEU A 153 -12.91 -4.18 -1.05
CA LEU A 153 -12.50 -3.08 -0.16
C LEU A 153 -13.70 -2.43 0.54
N LEU A 154 -14.81 -2.23 -0.19
CA LEU A 154 -16.04 -1.67 0.39
C LEU A 154 -16.69 -2.63 1.39
N MET A 155 -16.61 -3.95 1.17
CA MET A 155 -17.09 -4.96 2.12
C MET A 155 -16.25 -4.95 3.41
N GLN A 156 -14.93 -4.83 3.29
CA GLN A 156 -14.05 -4.64 4.46
C GLN A 156 -14.42 -3.38 5.23
N LEU A 157 -14.70 -2.27 4.54
CA LEU A 157 -15.13 -1.02 5.18
C LEU A 157 -16.48 -1.16 5.89
N VAL A 158 -17.48 -1.72 5.22
CA VAL A 158 -18.83 -1.81 5.77
C VAL A 158 -18.96 -2.83 6.91
N SER A 159 -17.91 -3.62 7.18
CA SER A 159 -17.90 -4.60 8.25
C SER A 159 -17.97 -3.98 9.66
N ARG A 160 -17.57 -2.71 9.83
CA ARG A 160 -17.41 -2.03 11.13
C ARG A 160 -18.05 -0.61 11.15
N PRO A 161 -18.38 -0.05 12.33
CA PRO A 161 -19.26 1.12 12.47
C PRO A 161 -18.81 2.40 11.73
N GLY A 162 -17.52 2.70 11.70
CA GLY A 162 -16.91 3.87 11.07
C GLY A 162 -17.03 3.82 9.56
N GLY A 163 -16.74 2.66 8.96
CA GLY A 163 -16.98 2.45 7.53
C GLY A 163 -18.47 2.42 7.19
N ILE A 164 -19.33 1.85 8.03
CA ILE A 164 -20.80 1.95 7.88
C ILE A 164 -21.24 3.42 7.85
N LYS A 165 -20.78 4.24 8.80
CA LYS A 165 -21.10 5.69 8.85
C LYS A 165 -20.62 6.42 7.59
N LEU A 166 -19.44 6.05 7.07
CA LEU A 166 -18.90 6.59 5.83
C LEU A 166 -19.78 6.26 4.64
N ILE A 167 -20.09 4.98 4.42
CA ILE A 167 -20.88 4.50 3.27
C ILE A 167 -22.30 5.08 3.29
N VAL A 168 -22.97 5.08 4.45
CA VAL A 168 -24.32 5.66 4.60
C VAL A 168 -24.30 7.16 4.31
N LYS A 169 -23.35 7.90 4.88
CA LYS A 169 -23.25 9.35 4.67
C LYS A 169 -22.89 9.69 3.22
N LEU A 170 -21.99 8.94 2.61
CA LEU A 170 -21.59 9.12 1.22
C LEU A 170 -22.78 8.92 0.28
N ASN A 171 -23.50 7.80 0.39
CA ASN A 171 -24.69 7.54 -0.44
C ASN A 171 -25.78 8.58 -0.25
N TYR A 172 -26.04 8.98 1.00
CA TYR A 172 -26.99 10.06 1.26
C TYR A 172 -26.60 11.34 0.49
N LEU A 173 -25.32 11.73 0.52
CA LEU A 173 -24.84 12.91 -0.18
C LEU A 173 -24.89 12.75 -1.69
N LEU A 174 -24.50 11.60 -2.23
CA LEU A 174 -24.59 11.29 -3.67
C LEU A 174 -26.03 11.41 -4.17
N ALA A 175 -26.99 10.81 -3.45
CA ALA A 175 -28.40 10.84 -3.83
C ALA A 175 -29.02 12.24 -3.67
N THR A 176 -28.79 12.92 -2.54
CA THR A 176 -29.45 14.22 -2.27
C THR A 176 -28.86 15.39 -3.04
N LYS A 177 -27.63 15.27 -3.55
CA LYS A 177 -26.97 16.30 -4.36
C LYS A 177 -26.95 15.98 -5.85
N ASP A 178 -27.52 14.84 -6.26
CA ASP A 178 -27.43 14.29 -7.62
C ASP A 178 -25.96 14.27 -8.09
N ALA A 179 -25.10 13.70 -7.24
CA ALA A 179 -23.66 13.71 -7.42
C ALA A 179 -23.14 12.33 -7.81
N GLN A 180 -22.00 12.32 -8.51
CA GLN A 180 -21.35 11.12 -9.03
C GLN A 180 -20.03 10.85 -8.31
N LEU A 181 -19.81 9.57 -7.97
CA LEU A 181 -18.51 9.03 -7.59
C LEU A 181 -17.89 8.32 -8.79
N ILE A 182 -16.73 8.80 -9.22
CA ILE A 182 -15.99 8.25 -10.34
C ILE A 182 -14.65 7.74 -9.82
N LEU A 183 -14.37 6.47 -10.08
CA LEU A 183 -13.12 5.79 -9.78
C LEU A 183 -12.26 5.73 -11.05
N LYS A 184 -10.99 6.13 -10.94
CA LYS A 184 -10.04 6.11 -12.05
C LYS A 184 -8.79 5.31 -11.67
N PRO A 185 -8.21 4.54 -12.60
CA PRO A 185 -6.89 3.97 -12.37
C PRO A 185 -5.88 5.07 -12.05
N SER A 186 -5.12 4.90 -10.97
CA SER A 186 -4.01 5.76 -10.58
C SER A 186 -2.86 4.92 -10.04
N GLU A 187 -1.68 5.53 -9.92
CA GLU A 187 -0.53 4.88 -9.29
C GLU A 187 -0.68 4.81 -7.76
N ASN A 188 -1.53 5.66 -7.17
CA ASN A 188 -1.81 5.76 -5.75
C ASN A 188 -3.32 5.83 -5.47
N PHE A 189 -3.70 5.74 -4.19
CA PHE A 189 -5.00 6.21 -3.74
C PHE A 189 -4.94 7.73 -3.59
N GLU A 190 -5.89 8.44 -4.20
CA GLU A 190 -5.97 9.90 -4.15
C GLU A 190 -7.38 10.41 -4.49
N CYS A 191 -7.78 11.55 -3.95
CA CYS A 191 -9.06 12.18 -4.24
C CYS A 191 -8.82 13.57 -4.83
N SER A 192 -9.36 13.82 -6.02
CA SER A 192 -9.26 15.14 -6.62
C SER A 192 -10.06 16.16 -5.81
N MET A 193 -9.40 17.25 -5.43
CA MET A 193 -9.99 18.35 -4.70
C MET A 193 -10.65 19.33 -5.69
N ALA A 194 -11.99 19.36 -5.72
CA ALA A 194 -12.75 20.22 -6.62
C ALA A 194 -12.93 21.63 -6.02
N SER A 195 -12.69 22.69 -6.81
CA SER A 195 -12.75 24.08 -6.32
C SER A 195 -14.09 24.46 -5.69
N THR A 196 -15.20 23.95 -6.21
CA THR A 196 -16.55 24.12 -5.65
C THR A 196 -16.77 23.35 -4.34
N GLY A 197 -15.96 22.33 -4.10
CA GLY A 197 -15.90 21.54 -2.87
C GLY A 197 -15.14 22.22 -1.72
N PHE A 198 -14.45 23.34 -1.99
CA PHE A 198 -13.64 24.01 -0.99
C PHE A 198 -14.51 24.73 0.05
N ALA A 199 -14.13 24.56 1.32
CA ALA A 199 -14.61 25.39 2.39
C ALA A 199 -14.14 26.84 2.17
N LYS A 200 -14.93 27.78 2.68
CA LYS A 200 -14.59 29.21 2.69
C LYS A 200 -14.16 29.60 4.10
N ILE A 201 -13.40 30.69 4.21
CA ILE A 201 -13.20 31.34 5.51
C ILE A 201 -14.56 31.85 5.98
N ASN A 202 -14.90 31.53 7.23
CA ASN A 202 -16.10 32.00 7.89
C ASN A 202 -16.00 33.53 8.03
N PRO A 203 -16.92 34.31 7.46
CA PRO A 203 -16.85 35.77 7.52
C PRO A 203 -16.97 36.31 8.95
N ASN A 204 -17.50 35.51 9.88
CA ASN A 204 -17.61 35.86 11.30
C ASN A 204 -16.40 35.41 12.13
N TYR A 205 -15.39 34.81 11.50
CA TYR A 205 -14.17 34.40 12.19
C TYR A 205 -13.31 35.62 12.52
N ASN A 206 -12.89 35.72 13.78
CA ASN A 206 -11.98 36.75 14.26
C ASN A 206 -10.84 36.07 15.02
N SER A 207 -9.62 36.11 14.47
CA SER A 207 -8.42 35.50 15.06
C SER A 207 -8.06 36.09 16.43
N LYS A 208 -8.54 37.30 16.76
CA LYS A 208 -8.35 37.92 18.09
C LYS A 208 -9.13 37.24 19.21
N LEU A 209 -10.04 36.31 18.89
CA LEU A 209 -10.84 35.54 19.85
C LEU A 209 -10.25 34.14 20.16
N LEU A 210 -9.09 33.83 19.60
CA LEU A 210 -8.35 32.60 19.94
C LEU A 210 -7.85 32.70 21.38
N THR A 211 -8.30 31.78 22.22
CA THR A 211 -7.77 31.63 23.58
C THR A 211 -6.62 30.63 23.55
N PRO A 212 -5.60 30.76 24.43
CA PRO A 212 -4.48 29.82 24.49
C PRO A 212 -4.95 28.36 24.57
N ASP A 213 -6.04 28.06 25.27
CA ASP A 213 -6.46 26.67 25.50
C ASP A 213 -7.22 25.98 24.35
N GLN A 214 -7.45 26.65 23.21
CA GLN A 214 -8.23 26.06 22.10
C GLN A 214 -7.41 25.04 21.29
N ASP A 215 -8.04 23.91 20.97
CA ASP A 215 -7.48 22.86 20.10
C ASP A 215 -7.68 23.18 18.60
N PHE A 216 -6.87 22.58 17.72
CA PHE A 216 -6.97 22.75 16.25
C PHE A 216 -8.37 22.48 15.73
N ARG A 217 -9.04 21.48 16.32
CA ARG A 217 -10.38 21.08 15.92
C ARG A 217 -11.40 22.20 16.11
N THR A 218 -11.36 22.88 17.24
CA THR A 218 -12.27 23.98 17.58
C THR A 218 -11.99 25.19 16.68
N ILE A 219 -10.72 25.49 16.44
CA ILE A 219 -10.29 26.58 15.55
C ILE A 219 -10.82 26.32 14.13
N LEU A 220 -10.53 25.14 13.56
CA LEU A 220 -10.98 24.77 12.22
C LEU A 220 -12.50 24.82 12.06
N LYS A 221 -13.27 24.39 13.06
CA LYS A 221 -14.74 24.48 12.99
C LYS A 221 -15.26 25.91 12.97
N ARG A 222 -14.61 26.84 13.66
CA ARG A 222 -15.01 28.25 13.71
C ARG A 222 -14.58 29.00 12.47
N GLU A 223 -13.40 28.70 11.96
CA GLU A 223 -12.80 29.38 10.81
C GLU A 223 -13.39 28.92 9.48
N THR A 224 -13.97 27.73 9.40
CA THR A 224 -14.50 27.19 8.13
C THR A 224 -16.01 27.37 8.02
N ALA A 225 -16.44 27.92 6.88
CA ALA A 225 -17.83 27.90 6.43
C ALA A 225 -17.97 26.96 5.22
N PRO A 226 -19.06 26.17 5.12
CA PRO A 226 -19.28 25.31 3.95
C PRO A 226 -19.40 26.13 2.65
N GLY A 227 -18.70 25.68 1.61
CA GLY A 227 -18.94 26.06 0.22
C GLY A 227 -20.19 25.39 -0.37
N ALA A 228 -20.32 25.43 -1.70
CA ALA A 228 -21.45 24.83 -2.40
C ALA A 228 -21.40 23.29 -2.38
N GLY A 229 -20.19 22.74 -2.41
CA GLY A 229 -19.96 21.32 -2.64
C GLY A 229 -19.93 21.00 -4.13
N THR A 230 -19.27 19.90 -4.49
CA THR A 230 -19.20 19.41 -5.88
C THR A 230 -20.30 18.38 -6.17
N GLN A 231 -20.64 18.23 -7.46
CA GLN A 231 -21.52 17.18 -7.98
C GLN A 231 -20.72 16.00 -8.58
N LYS A 232 -19.40 16.10 -8.63
CA LYS A 232 -18.54 15.05 -9.18
C LYS A 232 -17.31 14.89 -8.31
N ILE A 233 -17.12 13.67 -7.81
CA ILE A 233 -15.96 13.24 -7.03
C ILE A 233 -15.14 12.30 -7.89
N LEU A 234 -13.84 12.56 -7.97
CA LEU A 234 -12.87 11.73 -8.66
C LEU A 234 -11.94 11.11 -7.63
N VAL A 235 -11.93 9.79 -7.54
CA VAL A 235 -11.00 9.03 -6.70
C VAL A 235 -10.10 8.22 -7.63
N GLY A 236 -8.80 8.49 -7.56
CA GLY A 236 -7.75 7.64 -8.10
C GLY A 236 -7.61 6.40 -7.21
N VAL A 237 -7.58 5.22 -7.85
CA VAL A 237 -7.44 3.94 -7.18
C VAL A 237 -6.29 3.18 -7.81
N ASP A 238 -5.38 2.69 -6.97
CA ASP A 238 -4.40 1.70 -7.39
C ASP A 238 -5.01 0.29 -7.39
N TYR A 239 -5.54 -0.13 -8.54
CA TYR A 239 -6.09 -1.47 -8.72
C TYR A 239 -5.05 -2.58 -8.63
N ARG A 240 -3.76 -2.24 -8.75
CA ARG A 240 -2.64 -3.18 -8.62
C ARG A 240 -1.95 -3.05 -7.28
N TYR A 241 -2.55 -2.38 -6.29
CA TYR A 241 -1.91 -2.12 -4.99
C TYR A 241 -1.26 -3.39 -4.43
N ASN A 242 -1.99 -4.50 -4.30
CA ASN A 242 -1.43 -5.73 -3.73
C ASN A 242 -0.43 -6.47 -4.64
N ASP A 243 -0.34 -6.11 -5.93
CA ASP A 243 0.54 -6.75 -6.92
C ASP A 243 1.83 -5.97 -7.20
N LYS A 244 1.88 -4.68 -6.85
CA LYS A 244 3.04 -3.84 -7.12
C LYS A 244 4.17 -4.10 -6.12
N ILE A 245 5.40 -4.10 -6.63
CA ILE A 245 6.62 -3.99 -5.80
C ILE A 245 6.54 -2.76 -4.87
N ALA A 246 5.86 -1.71 -5.33
CA ALA A 246 5.65 -0.46 -4.62
C ALA A 246 4.59 -0.50 -3.48
N SER A 247 3.84 -1.59 -3.27
CA SER A 247 3.08 -1.78 -2.01
C SER A 247 3.87 -2.57 -0.96
N LEU A 248 4.86 -3.33 -1.44
CA LEU A 248 5.94 -3.92 -0.66
C LEU A 248 7.11 -2.95 -0.45
N ASN A 249 6.92 -1.63 -0.65
CA ASN A 249 7.99 -0.67 -0.96
C ASN A 249 9.03 -0.45 0.14
N LEU A 250 9.77 -1.47 0.56
CA LEU A 250 10.86 -1.38 1.52
C LEU A 250 12.10 -0.66 0.98
N ASP A 251 12.08 -0.21 -0.29
CA ASP A 251 13.18 0.57 -0.89
C ASP A 251 13.26 1.93 -0.18
N THR A 252 12.10 2.42 0.24
CA THR A 252 11.90 3.55 1.14
C THR A 252 12.45 3.33 2.55
N TYR A 253 12.63 2.08 2.99
CA TYR A 253 12.73 1.72 4.40
C TYR A 253 14.18 1.58 4.88
N ALA A 254 15.12 1.28 3.96
CA ALA A 254 16.56 1.34 4.17
C ALA A 254 17.18 2.66 3.68
N SER A 255 16.55 3.33 2.70
CA SER A 255 17.05 4.59 2.18
C SER A 255 16.75 5.73 3.14
N THR A 256 17.80 6.39 3.63
CA THR A 256 17.70 7.64 4.37
C THR A 256 16.77 8.62 3.67
N GLY A 257 16.72 8.69 2.33
CA GLY A 257 16.02 9.73 1.58
C GLY A 257 14.50 9.66 1.46
N ASN A 258 13.88 8.52 1.80
CA ASN A 258 12.45 8.33 1.53
C ASN A 258 11.64 7.82 2.75
N GLY A 259 12.31 7.17 3.70
CA GLY A 259 11.78 6.71 4.98
C GLY A 259 10.69 5.63 5.00
N LEU A 260 10.39 5.16 6.22
CA LEU A 260 9.42 4.10 6.49
C LEU A 260 8.02 4.57 6.07
N THR A 261 7.56 4.19 4.90
CA THR A 261 6.23 4.56 4.39
C THR A 261 5.40 3.31 4.16
N ASP A 262 4.77 2.81 5.23
CA ASP A 262 3.69 1.86 5.05
C ASP A 262 2.38 2.62 4.86
N ALA A 263 1.85 2.62 3.65
CA ALA A 263 0.56 3.20 3.36
C ALA A 263 -0.58 2.44 4.05
N GLY A 264 -0.34 1.22 4.56
CA GLY A 264 -1.31 0.45 5.33
C GLY A 264 -2.36 -0.26 4.46
N PRO A 265 -3.45 -0.75 5.06
CA PRO A 265 -4.44 -1.54 4.33
C PRO A 265 -5.12 -0.73 3.20
N PRO A 266 -5.31 -1.32 2.00
CA PRO A 266 -5.91 -0.60 0.87
C PRO A 266 -7.34 -0.16 1.12
N PHE A 267 -8.09 -0.87 1.97
CA PHE A 267 -9.45 -0.44 2.33
C PHE A 267 -9.44 0.81 3.22
N ILE A 268 -8.43 1.00 4.07
CA ILE A 268 -8.23 2.22 4.87
C ILE A 268 -7.85 3.38 3.95
N LEU A 269 -6.96 3.14 2.97
CA LEU A 269 -6.60 4.14 1.95
C LEU A 269 -7.82 4.55 1.12
N LEU A 270 -8.64 3.61 0.68
CA LEU A 270 -9.90 3.93 0.02
C LEU A 270 -10.82 4.75 0.94
N ALA A 271 -10.91 4.39 2.23
CA ALA A 271 -11.72 5.13 3.20
C ALA A 271 -11.27 6.60 3.31
N HIS A 272 -9.97 6.82 3.39
CA HIS A 272 -9.35 8.14 3.43
C HIS A 272 -9.82 8.99 2.23
N GLU A 273 -9.73 8.44 1.01
CA GLU A 273 -10.17 9.16 -0.19
C GLU A 273 -11.69 9.38 -0.25
N LEU A 274 -12.47 8.42 0.23
CA LEU A 274 -13.92 8.58 0.32
C LEU A 274 -14.32 9.65 1.36
N ILE A 275 -13.53 9.84 2.43
CA ILE A 275 -13.72 10.92 3.41
C ILE A 275 -13.44 12.28 2.75
N HIS A 276 -12.37 12.43 1.96
CA HIS A 276 -12.19 13.63 1.13
C HIS A 276 -13.36 13.82 0.17
N GLY A 277 -13.86 12.74 -0.44
CA GLY A 277 -15.07 12.76 -1.25
C GLY A 277 -16.27 13.37 -0.50
N VAL A 278 -16.50 12.96 0.75
CA VAL A 278 -17.53 13.53 1.62
C VAL A 278 -17.28 15.02 1.91
N HIS A 279 -16.03 15.43 2.14
CA HIS A 279 -15.69 16.85 2.33
C HIS A 279 -15.99 17.67 1.08
N ASN A 280 -15.57 17.20 -0.09
CA ASN A 280 -15.85 17.80 -1.39
C ASN A 280 -17.36 17.91 -1.66
N LEU A 281 -18.14 16.85 -1.44
CA LEU A 281 -19.60 16.88 -1.61
C LEU A 281 -20.26 17.90 -0.67
N THR A 282 -19.74 18.06 0.55
CA THR A 282 -20.31 18.98 1.53
C THR A 282 -19.81 20.42 1.44
N GLY A 283 -18.87 20.71 0.53
CA GLY A 283 -18.23 22.02 0.45
C GLY A 283 -17.32 22.29 1.65
N LYS A 284 -16.80 21.24 2.29
CA LYS A 284 -16.02 21.34 3.54
C LYS A 284 -14.55 20.98 3.36
N ALA A 285 -14.08 20.85 2.13
CA ALA A 285 -12.70 20.46 1.84
C ALA A 285 -11.74 21.64 2.12
N ARG A 286 -10.69 21.44 2.93
CA ARG A 286 -9.88 22.51 3.52
C ARG A 286 -8.59 22.82 2.77
N ASN A 287 -8.64 22.88 1.44
CA ASN A 287 -7.43 22.95 0.62
C ASN A 287 -6.62 24.27 0.70
N ASN A 288 -7.21 25.41 1.08
CA ASN A 288 -6.53 26.72 1.02
C ASN A 288 -6.69 27.53 2.33
N PHE A 289 -6.35 26.92 3.46
CA PHE A 289 -6.48 27.54 4.79
C PHE A 289 -5.11 27.93 5.37
N GLY A 290 -4.75 29.21 5.26
CA GLY A 290 -3.50 29.77 5.78
C GLY A 290 -3.42 30.05 7.30
N PRO A 291 -4.51 30.42 8.01
CA PRO A 291 -4.43 30.74 9.45
C PRO A 291 -4.28 29.54 10.41
N PHE A 292 -4.35 28.31 9.89
CA PHE A 292 -4.31 27.06 10.67
C PHE A 292 -3.15 26.96 11.66
N PHE A 293 -2.01 27.62 11.38
CA PHE A 293 -0.80 27.63 12.23
C PHE A 293 -0.49 28.96 12.94
N GLN A 294 -1.38 29.96 12.87
CA GLN A 294 -1.14 31.28 13.45
C GLN A 294 -1.66 31.42 14.90
N GLY A 295 -2.11 30.32 15.52
CA GLY A 295 -2.57 30.30 16.90
C GLY A 295 -1.42 30.56 17.89
N PRO A 296 -1.60 31.45 18.90
CA PRO A 296 -0.52 31.88 19.79
C PRO A 296 0.08 30.76 20.67
N LYS A 297 -0.63 29.63 20.86
CA LYS A 297 -0.12 28.48 21.62
C LYS A 297 0.85 27.58 20.83
N TYR A 298 0.76 27.61 19.50
CA TYR A 298 1.45 26.64 18.63
C TYR A 298 2.59 27.25 17.83
N ARG A 299 2.77 28.58 17.93
CA ARG A 299 3.90 29.29 17.31
C ARG A 299 5.25 28.77 17.80
N ASP A 300 5.29 28.31 19.04
CA ASP A 300 6.47 27.77 19.71
C ASP A 300 6.34 26.26 19.98
N ASP A 301 5.35 25.58 19.36
CA ASP A 301 5.20 24.12 19.48
C ASP A 301 6.19 23.44 18.51
N PRO A 302 7.21 22.73 19.04
CA PRO A 302 8.26 22.14 18.22
C PRO A 302 7.70 21.12 17.20
N LEU A 303 6.62 20.42 17.55
CA LEU A 303 5.97 19.46 16.67
C LEU A 303 5.27 20.17 15.52
N MET A 304 4.59 21.29 15.80
CA MET A 304 3.92 22.05 14.75
C MET A 304 4.92 22.71 13.81
N SER A 305 6.06 23.19 14.31
CA SER A 305 7.14 23.68 13.46
C SER A 305 7.80 22.58 12.61
N LEU A 306 7.83 21.34 13.11
CA LEU A 306 8.36 20.18 12.38
C LEU A 306 7.41 19.74 11.27
N LEU A 307 6.13 19.51 11.62
CA LEU A 307 5.13 19.03 10.68
C LEU A 307 4.74 20.11 9.66
N TYR A 308 4.92 21.39 10.03
CA TYR A 308 4.47 22.54 9.26
C TYR A 308 5.40 23.74 9.39
N PRO A 309 6.60 23.68 8.80
CA PRO A 309 7.59 24.71 8.96
C PRO A 309 7.07 26.05 8.40
N PRO A 310 7.22 27.17 9.14
CA PRO A 310 6.69 28.48 8.75
C PRO A 310 7.32 29.03 7.46
N ASN A 311 8.45 28.46 7.02
CA ASN A 311 9.15 28.80 5.77
C ASN A 311 8.87 27.81 4.62
N SER A 312 7.91 26.90 4.76
CA SER A 312 7.55 25.97 3.69
C SER A 312 7.06 26.72 2.44
N LEU A 313 7.57 26.33 1.27
CA LEU A 313 7.11 26.84 -0.04
C LEU A 313 5.70 26.33 -0.40
N TYR A 314 5.19 25.33 0.32
CA TYR A 314 3.89 24.73 0.08
C TYR A 314 2.79 25.46 0.86
N SER A 315 1.63 25.60 0.22
CA SER A 315 0.40 26.02 0.88
C SER A 315 0.18 25.17 2.12
N MET A 316 -0.11 25.81 3.26
CA MET A 316 -0.44 25.16 4.54
C MET A 316 -1.86 24.55 4.55
N GLY A 317 -2.65 24.80 3.50
CA GLY A 317 -4.03 24.33 3.37
C GLY A 317 -4.21 22.82 3.18
N PRO A 318 -3.50 22.15 2.25
CA PRO A 318 -3.52 20.69 2.11
C PRO A 318 -3.31 19.95 3.44
N GLY A 319 -2.36 20.40 4.26
CA GLY A 319 -2.13 19.84 5.60
C GLY A 319 -3.34 19.92 6.54
N ALA A 320 -4.09 21.03 6.53
CA ALA A 320 -5.30 21.16 7.34
C ALA A 320 -6.42 20.20 6.92
N GLU A 321 -6.51 19.90 5.62
CA GLU A 321 -7.45 18.90 5.11
C GLU A 321 -7.01 17.49 5.50
N GLU A 322 -5.75 17.14 5.35
CA GLU A 322 -5.20 15.84 5.79
C GLU A 322 -5.39 15.61 7.29
N TYR A 323 -5.12 16.63 8.12
CA TYR A 323 -5.35 16.58 9.56
C TYR A 323 -6.81 16.23 9.85
N TRP A 324 -7.72 16.89 9.14
CA TRP A 324 -9.14 16.72 9.34
C TRP A 324 -9.64 15.35 8.87
N THR A 325 -9.11 14.86 7.76
CA THR A 325 -9.42 13.54 7.19
C THR A 325 -8.85 12.41 8.05
N ILE A 326 -7.66 12.57 8.61
CA ILE A 326 -6.96 11.52 9.36
C ILE A 326 -7.41 11.46 10.82
N GLU A 327 -7.45 12.60 11.53
CA GLU A 327 -7.63 12.59 13.00
C GLU A 327 -8.61 13.64 13.55
N GLY A 328 -8.72 14.82 12.93
CA GLY A 328 -9.54 15.92 13.44
C GLY A 328 -11.05 15.74 13.25
N GLY A 329 -11.47 14.93 12.27
CA GLY A 329 -12.86 14.66 11.91
C GLY A 329 -13.66 13.93 13.01
N ASN A 330 -14.99 13.98 12.93
CA ASN A 330 -15.86 13.04 13.67
C ASN A 330 -15.99 11.69 12.94
N LEU A 331 -15.75 11.73 11.63
CA LEU A 331 -15.60 10.60 10.74
C LEU A 331 -14.27 10.86 10.05
N CYS A 332 -13.26 10.09 10.41
CA CYS A 332 -11.87 10.24 9.99
C CYS A 332 -11.21 8.86 9.88
N GLU A 333 -10.04 8.81 9.25
CA GLU A 333 -9.27 7.57 9.07
C GLU A 333 -8.98 6.88 10.40
N ASN A 334 -8.51 7.62 11.42
CA ASN A 334 -8.15 7.05 12.72
C ASN A 334 -9.33 6.38 13.44
N LEU A 335 -10.55 6.88 13.25
CA LEU A 335 -11.73 6.21 13.80
C LEU A 335 -11.89 4.82 13.18
N ILE A 336 -11.73 4.72 11.86
CA ILE A 336 -11.82 3.44 11.14
C ILE A 336 -10.65 2.54 11.56
N ARG A 337 -9.42 3.06 11.57
CA ARG A 337 -8.24 2.29 12.01
C ARG A 337 -8.40 1.68 13.41
N GLN A 338 -8.88 2.47 14.37
CA GLN A 338 -9.10 2.03 15.75
C GLN A 338 -10.12 0.89 15.86
N GLU A 339 -11.23 0.98 15.13
CA GLU A 339 -12.26 -0.09 15.12
C GLU A 339 -11.74 -1.40 14.51
N HIS A 340 -10.74 -1.30 13.64
CA HIS A 340 -10.03 -2.43 13.05
C HIS A 340 -8.80 -2.87 13.91
N GLY A 341 -8.52 -2.21 15.03
CA GLY A 341 -7.42 -2.56 15.94
C GLY A 341 -6.03 -2.13 15.45
N PHE A 342 -5.97 -1.21 14.49
CA PHE A 342 -4.72 -0.63 13.98
C PHE A 342 -4.33 0.63 14.78
N PHE A 343 -3.05 0.96 14.77
CA PHE A 343 -2.56 2.19 15.39
C PHE A 343 -3.12 3.41 14.66
N GLY A 344 -3.30 4.51 15.39
CA GLY A 344 -3.60 5.80 14.75
C GLY A 344 -2.48 6.22 13.80
N ARG A 345 -2.76 7.25 13.02
CA ARG A 345 -1.77 8.00 12.25
C ARG A 345 -1.93 9.47 12.55
N THR A 346 -0.83 10.20 12.50
CA THR A 346 -0.86 11.66 12.56
C THR A 346 -0.94 12.20 11.14
N GLY A 347 -1.70 13.28 10.92
CA GLY A 347 -2.07 13.70 9.57
C GLY A 347 -0.96 14.11 8.59
N HIS A 348 0.33 14.06 8.96
CA HIS A 348 1.36 14.92 8.34
C HIS A 348 2.72 14.26 8.12
N ILE A 349 2.83 13.38 7.13
CA ILE A 349 4.14 13.08 6.53
C ILE A 349 4.07 13.33 5.02
N SER A 350 3.66 14.56 4.65
CA SER A 350 3.60 14.99 3.25
C SER A 350 4.36 16.27 2.94
N SER A 351 5.19 16.79 3.85
CA SER A 351 6.18 17.81 3.49
C SER A 351 7.52 17.48 4.15
N GLU A 352 8.32 16.71 3.40
CA GLU A 352 9.78 16.60 3.53
C GLU A 352 10.33 16.86 4.96
N PRO A 353 10.23 15.92 5.89
CA PRO A 353 11.24 15.87 6.93
C PRO A 353 12.50 15.45 6.15
N GLY A 354 13.31 16.44 5.75
CA GLY A 354 14.27 16.34 4.64
C GLY A 354 15.01 15.01 4.59
N SER A 355 15.17 14.44 3.39
CA SER A 355 15.73 13.10 3.10
C SER A 355 15.57 12.11 4.27
N ARG A 356 16.49 12.14 5.25
CA ARG A 356 16.56 11.35 6.50
C ARG A 356 15.26 11.21 7.31
N GLY A 357 14.39 12.23 7.30
CA GLY A 357 13.42 12.39 8.37
C GLY A 357 12.27 11.38 8.43
N ILE A 358 11.79 10.81 7.31
CA ILE A 358 10.60 9.93 7.34
C ILE A 358 10.93 8.58 8.01
N ARG A 359 12.15 8.06 7.83
CA ARG A 359 12.61 6.78 8.40
C ARG A 359 12.51 6.82 9.92
N ASP A 360 12.94 7.94 10.49
CA ASP A 360 13.11 8.07 11.92
C ASP A 360 11.78 8.40 12.62
N LEU A 361 10.75 8.86 11.89
CA LEU A 361 9.44 9.14 12.49
C LEU A 361 8.78 7.90 13.11
N TYR A 362 9.03 6.70 12.57
CA TYR A 362 8.54 5.46 13.18
C TYR A 362 9.35 5.07 14.42
N TYR A 363 10.68 5.21 14.38
CA TYR A 363 11.57 5.05 15.55
C TYR A 363 11.18 6.00 16.71
N LEU A 364 10.81 7.22 16.34
CA LEU A 364 10.37 8.27 17.26
C LEU A 364 8.89 8.11 17.65
N GLY A 365 8.17 7.15 17.08
CA GLY A 365 6.75 6.87 17.33
C GLY A 365 5.79 7.92 16.75
N LEU A 366 6.30 8.97 16.10
CA LEU A 366 5.54 10.11 15.60
C LEU A 366 4.58 9.73 14.46
N ALA A 367 4.92 8.76 13.61
CA ALA A 367 4.04 8.29 12.54
C ALA A 367 2.75 7.58 13.04
N ARG A 368 2.73 7.12 14.30
CA ARG A 368 1.63 6.35 14.91
C ARG A 368 0.74 7.22 15.80
N SER A 369 1.39 8.04 16.62
CA SER A 369 0.76 8.97 17.56
C SER A 369 1.88 9.64 18.35
N TYR A 370 1.79 10.94 18.63
CA TYR A 370 2.78 11.58 19.49
C TYR A 370 2.31 11.63 20.95
N ASN A 371 3.24 11.42 21.86
CA ASN A 371 3.09 11.73 23.28
C ASN A 371 4.36 12.45 23.76
N LYS A 372 4.40 12.89 25.01
CA LYS A 372 5.55 13.64 25.55
C LYS A 372 6.89 12.88 25.41
N SER A 373 6.89 11.57 25.64
CA SER A 373 8.11 10.75 25.53
C SER A 373 8.61 10.64 24.09
N HIS A 374 7.70 10.62 23.10
CA HIS A 374 8.06 10.64 21.68
C HIS A 374 8.73 11.97 21.29
N LEU A 375 8.24 13.09 21.84
CA LEU A 375 8.82 14.42 21.62
C LEU A 375 10.21 14.56 22.27
N GLU A 376 10.39 14.06 23.49
CA GLU A 376 11.69 14.04 24.18
C GLU A 376 12.71 13.20 23.40
N ARG A 377 12.30 12.03 22.88
CA ARG A 377 13.14 11.18 22.02
C ARG A 377 13.50 11.88 20.72
N TYR A 378 12.55 12.59 20.11
CA TYR A 378 12.80 13.36 18.90
C TYR A 378 13.81 14.50 19.13
N LEU A 379 13.66 15.27 20.21
CA LEU A 379 14.61 16.35 20.53
C LEU A 379 16.03 15.82 20.75
N ALA A 380 16.17 14.70 21.46
CA ALA A 380 17.47 14.03 21.62
C ALA A 380 18.03 13.55 20.27
N TYR A 381 17.17 13.00 19.40
CA TYR A 381 17.54 12.51 18.09
C TYR A 381 18.04 13.61 17.15
N ILE A 382 17.34 14.74 17.06
CA ILE A 382 17.76 15.89 16.24
C ILE A 382 19.11 16.44 16.70
N ASN A 383 19.30 16.60 18.00
CA ASN A 383 20.58 17.08 18.54
C ASN A 383 21.75 16.15 18.15
N ASN A 384 21.51 14.84 18.10
CA ASN A 384 22.53 13.87 17.68
C ASN A 384 22.73 13.86 16.16
N LEU A 385 21.70 14.15 15.36
CA LEU A 385 21.77 14.19 13.91
C LEU A 385 22.54 15.38 13.36
N GLU A 386 22.51 16.53 14.03
CA GLU A 386 23.33 17.71 13.67
C GLU A 386 24.84 17.40 13.73
N GLU A 387 25.24 16.30 14.39
CA GLU A 387 26.62 15.88 14.58
C GLU A 387 27.04 14.69 13.68
N ALA A 388 26.12 14.08 12.90
CA ALA A 388 26.37 12.85 12.15
C ALA A 388 26.73 13.10 10.66
N GLU A 389 27.84 12.52 10.18
CA GLU A 389 28.28 12.61 8.77
C GLU A 389 27.28 11.95 7.78
N ASP A 390 27.31 12.42 6.52
CA ASP A 390 26.40 12.01 5.45
C ASP A 390 26.88 10.75 4.69
N HIS A 391 25.97 9.77 4.63
CA HIS A 391 25.95 8.53 3.84
C HIS A 391 26.66 7.28 4.42
N ASP A 392 25.84 6.30 4.82
CA ASP A 392 26.27 4.95 5.17
C ASP A 392 26.22 4.03 3.93
N GLU A 393 27.34 3.40 3.57
CA GLU A 393 27.41 2.40 2.49
C GLU A 393 26.59 1.14 2.83
N GLU A 394 26.40 0.84 4.12
CA GLU A 394 25.62 -0.31 4.58
C GLU A 394 24.13 -0.18 4.23
N ASP A 395 23.54 1.01 4.37
CA ASP A 395 22.15 1.29 4.00
C ASP A 395 21.86 0.94 2.52
N VAL A 396 22.83 1.21 1.63
CA VAL A 396 22.74 0.90 0.20
C VAL A 396 22.78 -0.61 -0.06
N ILE A 397 23.55 -1.35 0.72
CA ILE A 397 23.64 -2.81 0.63
C ILE A 397 22.32 -3.43 1.12
N VAL A 398 21.81 -2.99 2.26
CA VAL A 398 20.50 -3.42 2.81
C VAL A 398 19.39 -3.18 1.79
N GLU A 399 19.31 -1.97 1.20
CA GLU A 399 18.30 -1.63 0.19
C GLU A 399 18.30 -2.63 -0.98
N ARG A 400 19.50 -2.98 -1.48
CA ARG A 400 19.65 -3.91 -2.61
C ARG A 400 19.29 -5.34 -2.25
N LEU A 401 19.69 -5.82 -1.07
CA LEU A 401 19.35 -7.17 -0.61
C LEU A 401 17.84 -7.34 -0.38
N LEU A 402 17.20 -6.35 0.25
CA LEU A 402 15.74 -6.35 0.45
C LEU A 402 14.96 -6.31 -0.86
N ARG A 403 15.51 -5.66 -1.89
CA ARG A 403 14.91 -5.67 -3.22
C ARG A 403 14.83 -7.09 -3.80
N PHE A 404 15.81 -7.96 -3.55
CA PHE A 404 15.73 -9.35 -3.98
C PHE A 404 14.69 -10.15 -3.22
N GLU A 405 14.59 -9.95 -1.91
CA GLU A 405 13.53 -10.58 -1.11
C GLU A 405 12.13 -10.20 -1.61
N LYS A 406 11.93 -8.96 -2.07
CA LYS A 406 10.67 -8.58 -2.74
C LYS A 406 10.43 -9.36 -4.02
N PHE A 407 11.44 -9.46 -4.89
CA PHE A 407 11.31 -10.23 -6.13
C PHE A 407 10.99 -11.71 -5.85
N LYS A 408 11.54 -12.29 -4.78
CA LYS A 408 11.22 -13.65 -4.31
C LYS A 408 9.78 -13.79 -3.80
N SER A 409 9.18 -12.71 -3.29
CA SER A 409 7.85 -12.75 -2.67
C SER A 409 6.68 -12.48 -3.64
N LEU A 410 6.99 -12.07 -4.86
CA LEU A 410 6.02 -11.67 -5.87
C LEU A 410 5.81 -12.77 -6.91
N SER A 411 4.55 -13.08 -7.19
CA SER A 411 4.17 -13.84 -8.39
C SER A 411 4.13 -12.91 -9.60
N TYR A 412 4.69 -13.39 -10.71
CA TYR A 412 4.73 -12.69 -11.99
C TYR A 412 4.01 -13.51 -13.06
N SER A 413 3.18 -12.86 -13.88
CA SER A 413 2.66 -13.53 -15.08
C SER A 413 3.77 -13.69 -16.12
N LEU A 414 3.58 -14.60 -17.06
CA LEU A 414 4.52 -14.77 -18.17
C LEU A 414 4.61 -13.48 -19.01
N ALA A 415 3.48 -12.80 -19.23
CA ALA A 415 3.40 -11.53 -19.94
C ALA A 415 4.22 -10.43 -19.25
N ASP A 416 4.20 -10.36 -17.91
CA ASP A 416 5.02 -9.42 -17.15
C ASP A 416 6.52 -9.66 -17.38
N LEU A 417 6.96 -10.93 -17.43
CA LEU A 417 8.36 -11.30 -17.67
C LEU A 417 8.81 -11.05 -19.12
N VAL A 418 7.93 -11.30 -20.08
CA VAL A 418 8.16 -10.96 -21.49
C VAL A 418 8.34 -9.45 -21.63
N LYS A 419 7.44 -8.65 -21.05
CA LYS A 419 7.51 -7.19 -21.07
C LYS A 419 8.74 -6.64 -20.35
N LEU A 420 9.14 -7.26 -19.24
CA LEU A 420 10.39 -6.92 -18.54
C LEU A 420 11.60 -7.15 -19.46
N SER A 421 11.61 -8.28 -20.17
CA SER A 421 12.69 -8.68 -21.08
C SER A 421 12.82 -7.74 -22.29
N GLN A 422 11.71 -7.23 -22.83
CA GLN A 422 11.73 -6.23 -23.90
C GLN A 422 12.41 -4.91 -23.50
N SER A 423 12.43 -4.61 -22.20
CA SER A 423 12.95 -3.33 -21.71
C SER A 423 14.48 -3.29 -21.64
N PHE A 424 15.19 -4.37 -22.00
CA PHE A 424 16.64 -4.42 -22.04
C PHE A 424 17.18 -3.88 -23.37
N SER A 425 17.67 -2.65 -23.32
CA SER A 425 18.45 -2.05 -24.42
C SER A 425 19.80 -2.77 -24.62
N PRO A 426 20.42 -2.65 -25.81
CA PRO A 426 21.79 -3.16 -26.04
C PRO A 426 22.80 -2.66 -25.00
N PHE A 427 22.65 -1.42 -24.53
CA PHE A 427 23.49 -0.85 -23.48
C PHE A 427 23.34 -1.58 -22.14
N GLN A 428 22.11 -1.93 -21.74
CA GLN A 428 21.87 -2.69 -20.50
C GLN A 428 22.41 -4.13 -20.62
N LEU A 429 22.24 -4.78 -21.77
CA LEU A 429 22.81 -6.10 -22.02
C LEU A 429 24.34 -6.09 -21.92
N ASN A 430 24.98 -5.05 -22.43
CA ASN A 430 26.44 -4.87 -22.34
C ASN A 430 26.90 -4.63 -20.88
N LYS A 431 26.07 -3.98 -20.05
CA LYS A 431 26.34 -3.87 -18.61
C LYS A 431 26.22 -5.23 -17.90
N ILE A 432 25.19 -6.01 -18.22
CA ILE A 432 25.00 -7.37 -17.66
C ILE A 432 26.21 -8.24 -18.00
N GLU A 433 26.65 -8.23 -19.25
CA GLU A 433 27.84 -8.95 -19.73
C GLU A 433 29.11 -8.60 -18.93
N LYS A 434 29.35 -7.31 -18.69
CA LYS A 434 30.48 -6.86 -17.87
C LYS A 434 30.40 -7.34 -16.43
N VAL A 435 29.21 -7.31 -15.82
CA VAL A 435 29.01 -7.81 -14.45
C VAL A 435 29.26 -9.31 -14.42
N ILE A 436 28.66 -10.10 -15.32
CA ILE A 436 28.87 -11.55 -15.37
C ILE A 436 30.37 -11.89 -15.51
N ALA A 437 31.10 -11.18 -16.37
CA ALA A 437 32.54 -11.38 -16.54
C ALA A 437 33.38 -11.12 -15.27
N GLN A 438 32.91 -10.25 -14.35
CA GLN A 438 33.59 -9.99 -13.07
C GLN A 438 33.44 -11.13 -12.06
N PHE A 439 32.41 -11.98 -12.23
CA PHE A 439 32.11 -13.11 -11.34
C PHE A 439 32.59 -14.45 -11.89
N ASN A 440 33.31 -14.44 -13.02
CA ASN A 440 34.06 -15.60 -13.51
C ASN A 440 35.28 -15.82 -12.63
N VAL A 441 35.09 -16.50 -11.49
CA VAL A 441 36.20 -17.01 -10.68
C VAL A 441 36.95 -18.05 -11.53
N PRO A 442 38.29 -17.96 -11.67
CA PRO A 442 39.07 -18.99 -12.33
C PRO A 442 38.82 -20.33 -11.65
N SER A 443 38.59 -21.36 -12.47
CA SER A 443 38.54 -22.76 -12.05
C SER A 443 39.94 -23.24 -11.66
N ASP A 444 40.60 -22.58 -10.72
CA ASP A 444 41.86 -23.09 -10.17
C ASP A 444 41.54 -24.11 -9.09
N GLU A 445 41.87 -25.37 -9.39
CA GLU A 445 41.76 -26.56 -8.55
C GLU A 445 42.68 -26.51 -7.29
N SER A 446 42.93 -25.33 -6.71
CA SER A 446 43.88 -25.16 -5.60
C SER A 446 43.39 -24.34 -4.40
N LEU A 447 42.09 -24.02 -4.29
CA LEU A 447 41.50 -23.42 -3.09
C LEU A 447 40.71 -24.47 -2.29
N ASP A 448 41.46 -25.41 -1.70
CA ASP A 448 40.92 -26.48 -0.85
C ASP A 448 40.72 -26.08 0.62
N ASP A 449 40.81 -24.79 0.98
CA ASP A 449 40.82 -24.37 2.40
C ASP A 449 39.89 -23.19 2.78
N ALA A 450 38.89 -22.87 1.96
CA ALA A 450 37.75 -22.09 2.45
C ALA A 450 36.46 -22.50 1.72
N PRO A 451 35.37 -22.85 2.42
CA PRO A 451 34.07 -22.95 1.78
C PRO A 451 33.70 -21.54 1.30
N VAL A 452 33.96 -21.27 0.02
CA VAL A 452 33.45 -20.07 -0.62
C VAL A 452 31.93 -20.17 -0.56
N ASP A 453 31.33 -19.30 0.24
CA ASP A 453 29.89 -19.27 0.45
C ASP A 453 29.21 -18.91 -0.88
N LYS A 454 28.71 -19.93 -1.58
CA LYS A 454 28.05 -19.80 -2.88
C LYS A 454 26.83 -18.89 -2.80
N GLU A 455 26.23 -18.76 -1.62
CA GLU A 455 25.09 -17.88 -1.38
C GLU A 455 25.54 -16.41 -1.36
N GLN A 456 26.65 -16.09 -0.67
CA GLN A 456 27.24 -14.75 -0.69
C GLN A 456 27.71 -14.32 -2.08
N ILE A 457 28.28 -15.23 -2.88
CA ILE A 457 28.65 -14.93 -4.27
C ILE A 457 27.41 -14.60 -5.11
N LEU A 458 26.33 -15.36 -4.94
CA LEU A 458 25.08 -15.13 -5.66
C LEU A 458 24.47 -13.79 -5.26
N GLU A 459 24.46 -13.47 -3.96
CA GLU A 459 23.98 -12.18 -3.47
C GLU A 459 24.82 -11.03 -4.03
N HIS A 460 26.15 -11.11 -3.96
CA HIS A 460 27.05 -10.10 -4.49
C HIS A 460 26.89 -9.91 -6.02
N PHE A 461 26.67 -11.01 -6.75
CA PHE A 461 26.36 -10.97 -8.18
C PHE A 461 25.04 -10.21 -8.45
N LEU A 462 23.98 -10.57 -7.74
CA LEU A 462 22.67 -9.93 -7.90
C LEU A 462 22.73 -8.43 -7.52
N VAL A 463 23.43 -8.07 -6.43
CA VAL A 463 23.67 -6.68 -5.96
C VAL A 463 24.39 -5.83 -7.01
N SER A 464 25.20 -6.45 -7.86
CA SER A 464 25.99 -5.79 -8.90
C SER A 464 25.21 -5.55 -10.19
N LEU A 465 24.07 -6.22 -10.39
CA LEU A 465 23.23 -6.08 -11.58
C LEU A 465 22.32 -4.85 -11.52
N HIS A 466 21.90 -4.39 -12.69
CA HIS A 466 20.81 -3.42 -12.79
C HIS A 466 19.51 -4.04 -12.22
N PRO A 467 18.65 -3.29 -11.49
CA PRO A 467 17.49 -3.84 -10.78
C PRO A 467 16.57 -4.73 -11.63
N LYS A 468 16.29 -4.32 -12.87
CA LYS A 468 15.47 -5.12 -13.81
C LYS A 468 16.10 -6.48 -14.17
N ALA A 469 17.42 -6.55 -14.30
CA ALA A 469 18.12 -7.80 -14.62
C ALA A 469 18.12 -8.72 -13.40
N ALA A 470 18.42 -8.19 -12.21
CA ALA A 470 18.31 -8.94 -10.96
C ALA A 470 16.88 -9.46 -10.73
N GLN A 471 15.86 -8.63 -11.01
CA GLN A 471 14.45 -9.02 -10.94
C GLN A 471 14.17 -10.23 -11.85
N LEU A 472 14.53 -10.14 -13.13
CA LEU A 472 14.28 -11.23 -14.08
C LEU A 472 14.93 -12.54 -13.58
N LEU A 473 16.20 -12.48 -13.17
CA LEU A 473 16.93 -13.65 -12.68
C LEU A 473 16.28 -14.23 -11.42
N VAL A 474 16.07 -13.42 -10.38
CA VAL A 474 15.48 -13.87 -9.11
C VAL A 474 14.11 -14.51 -9.31
N VAL A 475 13.26 -13.93 -10.17
CA VAL A 475 11.91 -14.46 -10.40
C VAL A 475 11.94 -15.84 -11.07
N ILE A 476 12.78 -15.98 -12.09
CA ILE A 476 12.91 -17.24 -12.83
C ILE A 476 13.53 -18.33 -11.95
N THR A 477 14.55 -18.00 -11.16
CA THR A 477 15.24 -18.97 -10.31
C THR A 477 14.40 -19.46 -9.15
N ASN A 478 13.54 -18.61 -8.60
CA ASN A 478 12.62 -19.00 -7.53
C ASN A 478 11.36 -19.69 -8.03
N GLY A 479 11.17 -19.82 -9.35
CA GLY A 479 9.97 -20.46 -9.91
C GLY A 479 8.70 -19.64 -9.67
N ASN A 480 8.82 -18.32 -9.49
CA ASN A 480 7.71 -17.42 -9.18
C ASN A 480 6.86 -17.02 -10.40
N MET A 481 7.14 -17.64 -11.55
CA MET A 481 6.41 -17.43 -12.78
C MET A 481 5.09 -18.23 -12.77
N VAL A 482 3.99 -17.55 -13.05
CA VAL A 482 2.67 -18.16 -13.20
C VAL A 482 2.27 -18.07 -14.68
N ASP A 483 2.27 -19.20 -15.39
CA ASP A 483 1.73 -19.31 -16.75
C ASP A 483 0.34 -19.95 -16.69
N ASN A 484 -0.70 -19.12 -16.69
CA ASN A 484 -2.09 -19.56 -16.69
C ASN A 484 -2.59 -19.97 -18.10
N GLY A 485 -1.69 -20.17 -19.07
CA GLY A 485 -2.06 -20.40 -20.47
C GLY A 485 -2.47 -19.11 -21.17
N GLU A 486 -2.01 -17.96 -20.70
CA GLU A 486 -2.28 -16.68 -21.34
C GLU A 486 -1.68 -16.63 -22.77
N GLU A 487 -2.47 -16.10 -23.70
CA GLU A 487 -2.02 -15.86 -25.07
C GLU A 487 -1.27 -14.53 -25.12
N ILE A 488 0.02 -14.59 -25.44
CA ILE A 488 0.89 -13.41 -25.52
C ILE A 488 1.07 -13.10 -27.01
N GLU A 489 0.89 -11.84 -27.39
CA GLU A 489 1.04 -11.43 -28.79
C GLU A 489 2.42 -11.83 -29.33
N LEU A 490 2.45 -12.41 -30.53
CA LEU A 490 3.66 -12.90 -31.18
C LEU A 490 4.72 -11.79 -31.33
N ASP A 491 4.29 -10.56 -31.66
CA ASP A 491 5.19 -9.42 -31.77
C ASP A 491 5.90 -9.12 -30.45
N LEU A 492 5.21 -9.28 -29.32
CA LEU A 492 5.80 -9.09 -28.00
C LEU A 492 6.84 -10.17 -27.69
N LEU A 493 6.53 -11.43 -28.00
CA LEU A 493 7.46 -12.55 -27.82
C LEU A 493 8.72 -12.36 -28.68
N ASN A 494 8.56 -12.00 -29.95
CA ASN A 494 9.67 -11.78 -30.88
C ASN A 494 10.56 -10.60 -30.49
N GLN A 495 10.00 -9.56 -29.86
CA GLN A 495 10.78 -8.45 -29.32
C GLN A 495 11.57 -8.83 -28.06
N ALA A 496 11.04 -9.74 -27.23
CA ALA A 496 11.67 -10.16 -25.99
C ALA A 496 12.77 -11.22 -26.19
N LEU A 497 12.54 -12.17 -27.10
CA LEU A 497 13.34 -13.38 -27.27
C LEU A 497 14.85 -13.11 -27.47
N PRO A 498 15.30 -12.14 -28.30
CA PRO A 498 16.72 -11.88 -28.49
C PRO A 498 17.46 -11.49 -27.21
N ALA A 499 16.81 -10.72 -26.33
CA ALA A 499 17.40 -10.33 -25.05
C ALA A 499 17.50 -11.53 -24.10
N ILE A 500 16.46 -12.37 -24.06
CA ILE A 500 16.42 -13.60 -23.24
C ILE A 500 17.53 -14.56 -23.68
N GLN A 501 17.64 -14.82 -24.98
CA GLN A 501 18.69 -15.68 -25.56
C GLN A 501 20.09 -15.15 -25.24
N LYS A 502 20.33 -13.85 -25.43
CA LYS A 502 21.65 -13.26 -25.11
C LYS A 502 21.99 -13.43 -23.63
N ILE A 503 21.05 -13.19 -22.72
CA ILE A 503 21.28 -13.37 -21.27
C ILE A 503 21.57 -14.85 -20.96
N ASN A 504 20.80 -15.79 -21.54
CA ASN A 504 21.02 -17.23 -21.35
C ASN A 504 22.43 -17.65 -21.78
N GLU A 505 22.91 -17.20 -22.94
CA GLU A 505 24.28 -17.49 -23.41
C GLU A 505 25.36 -16.89 -22.49
N LEU A 506 25.17 -15.64 -22.03
CA LEU A 506 26.09 -15.03 -21.06
C LEU A 506 26.14 -15.83 -19.75
N LEU A 507 25.00 -16.30 -19.26
CA LEU A 507 24.94 -17.12 -18.05
C LEU A 507 25.61 -18.48 -18.24
N LYS A 508 25.42 -19.17 -19.37
CA LYS A 508 26.07 -20.46 -19.67
C LYS A 508 27.59 -20.38 -19.67
N THR A 509 28.13 -19.22 -20.05
CA THR A 509 29.58 -18.97 -20.05
C THR A 509 30.13 -18.51 -18.70
N SER A 510 29.27 -18.45 -17.67
CA SER A 510 29.64 -18.06 -16.32
C SER A 510 29.82 -19.26 -15.40
N ASN A 511 30.70 -19.14 -14.40
CA ASN A 511 30.86 -20.14 -13.33
C ASN A 511 29.84 -19.94 -12.17
N LEU A 512 28.70 -19.31 -12.45
CA LEU A 512 27.65 -19.06 -11.46
C LEU A 512 26.89 -20.35 -11.09
N SER A 513 26.20 -20.34 -9.95
CA SER A 513 25.51 -21.52 -9.40
C SER A 513 24.54 -22.17 -10.41
N PRO A 514 24.52 -23.52 -10.54
CA PRO A 514 23.53 -24.24 -11.35
C PRO A 514 22.07 -23.91 -10.98
N GLN A 515 21.83 -23.52 -9.73
CA GLN A 515 20.52 -23.04 -9.25
C GLN A 515 20.03 -21.80 -10.01
N LEU A 516 20.93 -21.06 -10.65
CA LEU A 516 20.59 -19.92 -11.50
C LEU A 516 20.49 -20.28 -12.98
N LEU A 517 21.38 -21.15 -13.45
CA LEU A 517 21.52 -21.48 -14.87
C LEU A 517 20.36 -22.33 -15.39
N GLU A 518 19.98 -23.40 -14.68
CA GLU A 518 18.97 -24.33 -15.18
C GLU A 518 17.57 -23.71 -15.30
N PRO A 519 17.06 -22.96 -14.29
CA PRO A 519 15.73 -22.35 -14.41
C PRO A 519 15.67 -21.34 -15.56
N PHE A 520 16.74 -20.58 -15.79
CA PHE A 520 16.79 -19.60 -16.87
C PHE A 520 16.85 -20.25 -18.25
N ALA A 521 17.57 -21.36 -18.39
CA ALA A 521 17.58 -22.14 -19.61
C ALA A 521 16.18 -22.69 -19.95
N ARG A 522 15.47 -23.26 -18.96
CA ARG A 522 14.08 -23.75 -19.13
C ARG A 522 13.12 -22.62 -19.49
N PHE A 523 13.26 -21.45 -18.87
CA PHE A 523 12.47 -20.27 -19.22
C PHE A 523 12.69 -19.85 -20.68
N THR A 524 13.95 -19.86 -21.13
CA THR A 524 14.30 -19.54 -22.53
C THR A 524 13.62 -20.51 -23.50
N GLU A 525 13.73 -21.82 -23.25
CA GLU A 525 13.09 -22.87 -24.05
C GLU A 525 11.55 -22.75 -24.07
N HIS A 526 10.95 -22.37 -22.95
CA HIS A 526 9.50 -22.15 -22.85
C HIS A 526 9.03 -21.01 -23.77
N ILE A 527 9.76 -19.89 -23.79
CA ILE A 527 9.45 -18.75 -24.67
C ILE A 527 9.65 -19.12 -26.14
N GLU A 528 10.73 -19.82 -26.48
CA GLU A 528 10.99 -20.32 -27.84
C GLU A 528 9.85 -21.22 -28.32
N THR A 529 9.41 -22.16 -27.48
CA THR A 529 8.29 -23.06 -27.77
C THR A 529 7.00 -22.28 -28.04
N LYS A 530 6.71 -21.23 -27.26
CA LYS A 530 5.51 -20.39 -27.50
C LYS A 530 5.58 -19.62 -28.83
N VAL A 531 6.76 -19.11 -29.20
CA VAL A 531 6.96 -18.45 -30.50
C VAL A 531 6.72 -19.43 -31.65
N ASP A 532 7.29 -20.64 -31.56
CA ASP A 532 7.13 -21.69 -32.57
C ASP A 532 5.65 -22.12 -32.71
N LEU A 533 4.95 -22.28 -31.58
CA LEU A 533 3.51 -22.60 -31.58
C LEU A 533 2.66 -21.50 -32.25
N HIS A 534 2.99 -20.23 -32.08
CA HIS A 534 2.32 -19.13 -32.79
C HIS A 534 2.60 -19.18 -34.29
N HIS A 535 3.83 -19.45 -34.70
CA HIS A 535 4.17 -19.62 -36.11
C HIS A 535 3.43 -20.81 -36.74
N HIS A 536 3.18 -21.88 -36.00
CA HIS A 536 2.42 -23.03 -36.49
C HIS A 536 0.89 -22.84 -36.49
N LYS A 537 0.34 -22.01 -35.60
CA LYS A 537 -1.09 -21.66 -35.59
C LYS A 537 -1.54 -20.80 -36.79
N HIS A 538 -0.63 -20.05 -37.43
CA HIS A 538 -0.94 -19.18 -38.57
C HIS A 538 -0.64 -19.80 -39.95
N VAL A 539 -0.30 -21.09 -40.00
CA VAL A 539 0.05 -21.83 -41.23
C VAL A 539 -1.10 -22.75 -41.71
N PHE A 540 -2.28 -22.69 -41.08
CA PHE A 540 -3.47 -23.45 -41.49
C PHE A 540 -4.68 -22.57 -41.79
#